data_AF-A0A932HF86-F1
#
_entry.id   AF-A0A932HF86-F1
#
_cell.length_a   1.000
_cell.length_b   1.000
_cell.length_c   1.000
_cell.angle_alpha   90.00
_cell.angle_beta   90.00
_cell.angle_gamma   90.00
#
_symmetry.space_group_name_H-M   'P 1'
#
loop_
_entity.id
_entity.type
_entity.pdbx_description
1 polymer ?
#
loop_
_entity_poly.entity_id
_entity_poly.type
_entity_poly.pdbx_seq_one_letter_code
_entity_poly.pdbx_strand_id
1 'polypeptide(L)'
;MPSKAFLTKGVGRHREKLTSFELALRDAHVAQYNLVRVSSIFPPHCKLVSRQEGIQLLHPGQVVFAVLAESATNEPSRMVA
;
A
#
# COMPACT_ATOMS: atom_id res chain seq x y z
N MET A 1 -0.38 8.55 18.04
CA MET A 1 0.32 8.85 16.77
C MET A 1 1.13 7.63 16.34
N PRO A 2 1.23 7.31 15.04
CA PRO A 2 2.06 6.20 14.56
C PRO A 2 3.53 6.41 14.92
N SER A 3 4.19 5.38 15.46
CA SER A 3 5.61 5.40 15.85
C SER A 3 6.52 4.66 14.86
N LYS A 4 5.93 3.86 13.95
CA LYS A 4 6.63 3.11 12.91
C LYS A 4 5.87 3.22 11.59
N ALA A 5 6.62 3.23 10.49
CA ALA A 5 6.08 3.18 9.14
C ALA A 5 6.97 2.30 8.26
N PHE A 6 6.42 1.72 7.19
CA PHE A 6 7.18 1.02 6.16
C PHE A 6 6.68 1.43 4.79
N LEU A 7 7.55 1.31 3.79
CA LEU A 7 7.18 1.52 2.39
C LEU A 7 6.94 0.18 1.73
N THR A 8 5.95 0.15 0.84
CA THR A 8 5.68 -0.99 -0.02
C THR A 8 5.20 -0.50 -1.37
N LYS A 9 5.36 -1.32 -2.39
CA LYS A 9 4.88 -1.08 -3.75
C LYS A 9 4.39 -2.40 -4.32
N GLY A 10 3.45 -2.33 -5.25
CA GLY A 10 2.96 -3.49 -5.95
C GLY A 10 2.34 -3.12 -7.28
N VAL A 11 2.24 -4.11 -8.16
CA VAL A 11 1.64 -3.98 -9.49
C VAL A 11 0.55 -5.02 -9.65
N GLY A 12 -0.58 -4.59 -10.20
CA GLY A 12 -1.70 -5.49 -10.51
C GLY A 12 -2.17 -5.28 -11.94
N ARG A 13 -2.49 -6.39 -12.62
CA ARG A 13 -2.99 -6.37 -14.00
C ARG A 13 -4.30 -7.13 -14.06
N HIS A 14 -5.35 -6.45 -14.48
CA HIS A 14 -6.65 -7.05 -14.71
C HIS A 14 -7.44 -6.20 -15.71
N ARG A 15 -8.44 -6.81 -16.36
CA ARG A 15 -9.34 -6.09 -17.27
C ARG A 15 -10.13 -5.00 -16.54
N GLU A 16 -10.60 -5.33 -15.34
CA GLU A 16 -11.32 -4.43 -14.45
C GLU A 16 -10.38 -3.61 -13.56
N LYS A 17 -10.57 -2.29 -13.53
CA LYS A 17 -9.73 -1.35 -12.76
C LYS A 17 -9.69 -1.70 -11.27
N LEU A 18 -10.83 -1.97 -10.65
CA LEU A 18 -10.92 -2.27 -9.22
C LEU A 18 -10.12 -3.54 -8.87
N THR A 19 -10.26 -4.58 -9.68
CA THR A 19 -9.51 -5.83 -9.50
C THR A 19 -8.02 -5.63 -9.77
N SER A 20 -7.62 -4.79 -10.74
CA SER A 20 -6.20 -4.47 -10.93
C SER A 20 -5.59 -3.76 -9.71
N PHE A 21 -6.37 -2.91 -9.04
CA PHE A 21 -5.96 -2.25 -7.81
C PHE A 21 -5.84 -3.22 -6.63
N GLU A 22 -6.83 -4.10 -6.44
CA GLU A 22 -6.78 -5.21 -5.46
C GLU A 22 -5.53 -6.08 -5.64
N LEU A 23 -5.20 -6.46 -6.87
CA LEU A 23 -4.01 -7.23 -7.18
C LEU A 23 -2.72 -6.46 -6.85
N ALA A 24 -2.68 -5.16 -7.11
CA ALA A 24 -1.54 -4.31 -6.73
C ALA A 24 -1.36 -4.26 -5.20
N LEU A 25 -2.46 -4.18 -4.43
CA LEU A 25 -2.40 -4.24 -2.97
C LEU A 25 -1.94 -5.62 -2.45
N ARG A 26 -2.30 -6.70 -3.15
CA ARG A 26 -1.84 -8.06 -2.84
C ARG A 26 -0.34 -8.21 -3.09
N ASP A 27 0.14 -7.75 -4.24
CA ASP A 27 1.58 -7.71 -4.56
C ASP A 27 2.37 -6.82 -3.58
N ALA A 28 1.76 -5.73 -3.12
CA ALA A 28 2.28 -4.86 -2.06
C ALA A 28 2.20 -5.47 -0.64
N HIS A 29 1.62 -6.67 -0.47
CA HIS A 29 1.44 -7.37 0.81
C HIS A 29 0.61 -6.59 1.85
N VAL A 30 -0.33 -5.75 1.40
CA VAL A 30 -1.18 -4.93 2.27
C VAL A 30 -2.69 -5.12 2.03
N ALA A 31 -3.08 -5.95 1.06
CA ALA A 31 -4.50 -6.24 0.77
C ALA A 31 -5.28 -6.89 1.93
N GLN A 32 -4.59 -7.49 2.90
CA GLN A 32 -5.22 -8.11 4.07
C GLN A 32 -5.63 -7.11 5.15
N TYR A 33 -5.36 -5.81 4.98
CA TYR A 33 -5.63 -4.76 5.96
C TYR A 33 -6.73 -3.80 5.45
N ASN A 34 -7.41 -3.14 6.38
CA ASN A 34 -8.37 -2.09 6.07
C ASN A 34 -7.63 -0.74 5.96
N LEU A 35 -7.29 -0.34 4.75
CA LEU A 35 -6.47 0.84 4.50
C LEU A 35 -7.31 2.13 4.58
N VAL A 36 -6.95 3.03 5.51
CA VAL A 36 -7.50 4.39 5.59
C VAL A 36 -6.54 5.34 4.90
N ARG A 37 -6.97 5.93 3.79
CA ARG A 37 -6.17 6.91 3.06
C ARG A 37 -6.04 8.20 3.87
N VAL A 38 -4.81 8.63 4.13
CA VAL A 38 -4.51 9.89 4.84
C VAL A 38 -3.68 10.84 3.96
N SER A 39 -3.67 12.12 4.31
CA SER A 39 -2.82 13.12 3.68
C SER A 39 -1.34 12.89 4.01
N SER A 40 -0.44 13.29 3.10
CA SER A 40 0.99 13.00 3.11
C SER A 40 1.78 13.71 4.23
N ILE A 41 1.54 13.33 5.49
CA ILE A 41 2.23 13.86 6.67
C ILE A 41 2.97 12.71 7.37
N PHE A 42 4.30 12.82 7.43
CA PHE A 42 5.13 11.90 8.19
C PHE A 42 5.20 12.35 9.66
N PRO A 43 4.75 11.53 10.62
CA PRO A 43 4.74 11.93 12.03
C PRO A 43 6.17 12.16 12.58
N PRO A 44 6.40 13.19 13.42
CA PRO A 44 7.67 13.33 14.15
C PRO A 44 7.98 12.08 14.98
N HIS A 45 9.26 11.72 15.06
CA HIS A 45 9.78 10.53 15.76
C HIS A 45 9.29 9.18 15.22
N CYS A 46 8.56 9.15 14.09
CA CYS A 46 8.22 7.91 13.42
C CYS A 46 9.47 7.26 12.82
N LYS A 47 9.68 5.97 13.10
CA LYS A 47 10.81 5.21 12.56
C LYS A 47 10.39 4.48 11.28
N LEU A 48 11.20 4.63 10.23
CA LEU A 48 11.04 3.81 9.04
C LEU A 48 11.63 2.42 9.32
N VAL A 49 10.80 1.39 9.19
CA VAL A 49 11.17 -0.02 9.37
C VAL A 49 11.06 -0.77 8.06
N SER A 50 11.69 -1.94 7.99
CA SER A 50 11.53 -2.83 6.82
C SER A 50 10.07 -3.27 6.67
N ARG A 51 9.66 -3.61 5.44
CA ARG A 51 8.32 -4.18 5.18
C ARG A 51 8.06 -5.43 6.03
N GLN A 52 9.06 -6.31 6.17
CA GLN A 52 8.94 -7.53 6.96
C GLN A 52 8.69 -7.24 8.44
N GLU A 53 9.46 -6.33 9.04
CA GLU A 53 9.24 -5.90 10.43
C GLU A 53 7.87 -5.24 10.58
N GLY A 54 7.52 -4.33 9.67
CA GLY A 54 6.24 -3.63 9.69
C GLY A 54 5.03 -4.57 9.64
N ILE A 55 5.06 -5.57 8.76
CA ILE A 55 3.99 -6.57 8.61
C ILE A 55 3.86 -7.43 9.87
N GLN A 56 4.96 -7.82 10.52
CA GLN A 56 4.93 -8.62 11.76
C GLN A 56 4.24 -7.90 12.93
N LEU A 57 4.19 -6.56 12.88
CA LEU A 57 3.53 -5.74 13.90
C LEU A 57 2.04 -5.53 13.63
N LEU A 58 1.54 -5.98 12.48
CA LEU A 58 0.15 -5.83 12.05
C LEU A 58 -0.57 -7.17 12.05
N HIS A 59 -1.89 -7.14 12.20
CA HIS A 59 -2.75 -8.32 12.08
C HIS A 59 -3.75 -8.16 10.92
N PRO A 60 -4.16 -9.27 10.26
CA PRO A 60 -5.16 -9.21 9.20
C PRO A 60 -6.46 -8.55 9.68
N GLY A 61 -7.09 -7.74 8.83
CA GLY A 61 -8.30 -6.97 9.15
C GLY A 61 -8.07 -5.69 9.96
N GLN A 62 -6.84 -5.42 10.41
CA GLN A 62 -6.51 -4.19 11.13
C GLN A 62 -6.76 -2.95 10.27
N VAL A 63 -7.26 -1.88 10.89
CA VAL A 63 -7.31 -0.54 10.28
C VAL A 63 -5.90 0.05 10.26
N VAL A 64 -5.38 0.32 9.06
CA VAL A 64 -4.02 0.84 8.85
C VAL A 64 -4.10 2.15 8.08
N PHE A 65 -3.54 3.21 8.66
CA PHE A 65 -3.43 4.50 7.97
C PHE A 65 -2.33 4.44 6.92
N ALA A 66 -2.65 4.77 5.68
CA ALA A 66 -1.73 4.70 4.56
C ALA A 66 -1.80 5.97 3.70
N VAL A 67 -0.63 6.45 3.30
CA VAL A 67 -0.51 7.42 2.21
C VAL A 67 -0.44 6.62 0.92
N LEU A 68 -1.43 6.78 0.04
CA LEU A 68 -1.53 6.02 -1.21
C LEU A 68 -1.26 6.92 -2.42
N ALA A 69 -0.26 6.52 -3.19
CA ALA A 69 -0.02 6.99 -4.55
C ALA A 69 -0.35 5.83 -5.50
N GLU A 70 -1.23 6.09 -6.46
CA GLU A 70 -1.68 5.09 -7.44
C GLU A 70 -1.63 5.69 -8.85
N SER A 71 -1.33 4.86 -9.83
CA SER A 71 -1.35 5.22 -11.24
C SER A 71 -1.78 4.00 -12.05
N ALA A 72 -2.66 4.20 -13.04
CA ALA A 72 -3.28 3.12 -13.80
C ALA A 72 -3.38 3.47 -15.28
N THR A 73 -3.22 2.46 -16.14
CA THR A 73 -3.36 2.59 -17.60
C THR A 73 -4.13 1.41 -18.17
N ASN A 74 -4.83 1.64 -19.28
CA ASN A 74 -5.47 0.61 -20.10
C ASN A 74 -4.74 0.40 -21.44
N GLU A 75 -3.60 1.05 -21.65
CA GLU A 75 -2.77 0.90 -22.86
C GLU A 75 -1.83 -0.31 -22.71
N PRO A 76 -1.85 -1.27 -23.66
CA PRO A 76 -0.91 -2.39 -23.65
C PRO A 76 0.55 -1.89 -23.63
N SER A 77 1.37 -2.50 -22.78
CA SER A 77 2.82 -2.20 -22.66
C SER A 77 3.20 -0.77 -22.27
N ARG A 78 2.25 0.06 -21.84
CA ARG A 78 2.56 1.39 -21.30
C ARG A 78 3.21 1.26 -19.92
N MET A 79 4.38 1.87 -19.77
CA MET A 79 5.04 1.96 -18.46
C MET A 79 4.35 3.02 -17.60
N VAL A 80 4.04 2.61 -16.37
CA VAL A 80 3.43 3.44 -15.34
C VAL A 80 4.22 3.20 -14.05
N ALA A 81 4.57 4.26 -13.33
CA ALA A 81 5.37 4.24 -12.11
C ALA A 81 4.68 5.04 -11.01
#